data_AF-A0A6J2DKB2-F1
#
_entry.id   AF-A0A6J2DKB2-F1
#
_cell.length_a   1.000
_cell.length_b   1.000
_cell.length_c   1.000
_cell.angle_alpha   90.00
_cell.angle_beta   90.00
_cell.angle_gamma   90.00
#
_symmetry.space_group_name_H-M   'P 1'
#
loop_
_entity.id
_entity.type
_entity.pdbx_description
1 polymer ?
#
loop_
_entity_poly.entity_id
_entity_poly.type
_entity_poly.pdbx_seq_one_letter_code
_entity_poly.pdbx_strand_id
1 'polypeptide(L)'
;MVDDAGVAKAQGDEWTPAQSLDSLLRSPLPPPRIRTRPWWFPVQELRDPLVFYLEAWLADSIFGPDRAIIPEMEWMSQVLLTVDIVNSGDLVEITIFGRPGVQNRVKSVLLSLASWHQKHRARE
;
A
#
# COMPACT_ATOMS: atom_id res chain seq x y z
N MET A 1 34.76 40.63 -35.81
CA MET A 1 33.29 40.62 -35.93
C MET A 1 32.87 39.20 -35.59
N VAL A 2 32.53 38.97 -34.33
CA VAL A 2 32.13 37.69 -33.74
C VAL A 2 30.73 37.93 -33.20
N ASP A 3 29.78 37.07 -33.55
CA ASP A 3 28.87 36.46 -32.58
C ASP A 3 28.04 35.39 -33.29
N ASP A 4 28.42 34.15 -32.98
CA ASP A 4 27.62 32.94 -33.12
C ASP A 4 27.19 32.59 -31.70
N ALA A 5 25.89 32.56 -31.43
CA ALA A 5 25.36 32.25 -30.10
C ALA A 5 24.07 31.44 -30.22
N GLY A 6 24.24 30.16 -30.54
CA GLY A 6 23.87 29.07 -29.64
C GLY A 6 22.44 29.03 -29.13
N VAL A 7 21.61 28.26 -29.81
CA VAL A 7 20.33 27.74 -29.31
C VAL A 7 20.57 26.88 -28.05
N ALA A 8 20.08 27.35 -26.90
CA ALA A 8 20.04 26.56 -25.68
C ALA A 8 18.98 25.46 -25.81
N LYS A 9 19.43 24.21 -25.93
CA LYS A 9 18.57 23.03 -25.89
C LYS A 9 18.23 22.71 -24.43
N ALA A 10 16.96 22.81 -24.07
CA ALA A 10 16.43 22.35 -22.81
C ALA A 10 16.65 20.84 -22.68
N GLN A 11 17.44 20.46 -21.67
CA GLN A 11 17.73 19.08 -21.32
C GLN A 11 16.57 18.58 -20.45
N GLY A 12 15.54 18.04 -21.11
CA GLY A 12 14.54 17.23 -20.44
C GLY A 12 15.20 15.89 -20.10
N ASP A 13 15.45 15.64 -18.82
CA ASP A 13 15.85 14.33 -18.33
C ASP A 13 14.68 13.36 -18.58
N GLU A 14 14.72 12.71 -19.74
CA GLU A 14 13.81 11.65 -20.14
C GLU A 14 14.14 10.42 -19.28
N TRP A 15 13.39 10.27 -18.18
CA TRP A 15 13.53 9.16 -17.25
C TRP A 15 13.27 7.84 -17.98
N THR A 16 14.33 7.11 -18.30
CA THR A 16 14.19 5.86 -19.05
C THR A 16 13.75 4.71 -18.12
N PRO A 17 12.87 3.80 -18.55
CA PRO A 17 12.44 2.65 -17.74
C PRO A 17 13.61 1.79 -17.24
N ALA A 18 14.72 1.74 -17.99
CA ALA A 18 15.93 1.01 -17.62
C ALA A 18 16.64 1.61 -16.39
N GLN A 19 16.69 2.94 -16.27
CA GLN A 19 17.27 3.62 -15.09
C GLN A 19 16.40 3.42 -13.84
N SER A 20 15.07 3.35 -14.01
CA SER A 20 14.14 3.03 -12.92
C SER A 20 14.36 1.60 -12.41
N LEU A 21 14.51 0.63 -13.31
CA LEU A 21 14.79 -0.76 -12.93
C LEU A 21 16.15 -0.89 -12.22
N ASP A 22 17.19 -0.22 -12.74
CA ASP A 22 18.54 -0.25 -12.15
C ASP A 22 18.56 0.39 -10.75
N SER A 23 17.75 1.44 -10.53
CA SER A 23 17.53 2.04 -9.22
C SER A 23 16.79 1.11 -8.25
N LEU A 24 15.77 0.39 -8.72
CA LEU A 24 15.03 -0.58 -7.91
C LEU A 24 15.89 -1.79 -7.51
N LEU A 25 16.78 -2.23 -8.40
CA LEU A 25 17.71 -3.34 -8.14
C LEU A 25 18.85 -2.96 -7.18
N ARG A 26 19.23 -1.68 -7.08
CA ARG A 26 20.23 -1.19 -6.12
C ARG A 26 19.69 -0.94 -4.72
N SER A 27 18.38 -0.79 -4.56
CA SER A 27 17.79 -0.63 -3.23
C SER A 27 17.77 -1.97 -2.50
N PRO A 28 18.28 -2.07 -1.26
CA PRO A 28 18.13 -3.29 -0.48
C PRO A 28 16.64 -3.59 -0.31
N LEU A 29 16.22 -4.76 -0.79
CA LEU A 29 14.84 -5.21 -0.63
C LEU A 29 14.50 -5.20 0.86
N PRO A 30 13.30 -4.71 1.26
CA PRO A 30 12.88 -4.79 2.63
C PRO A 30 12.91 -6.26 3.09
N PRO A 31 13.31 -6.54 4.35
CA PRO A 31 13.39 -7.90 4.86
C PRO A 31 12.06 -8.65 4.64
N PRO A 32 12.09 -9.95 4.29
CA PRO A 32 10.88 -10.73 4.14
C PRO A 32 10.10 -10.71 5.46
N ARG A 33 8.87 -10.19 5.41
CA ARG A 33 7.97 -10.14 6.56
C ARG A 33 7.31 -11.51 6.71
N ILE A 34 7.98 -12.40 7.43
CA ILE A 34 7.48 -13.75 7.68
C ILE A 34 6.34 -13.68 8.70
N ARG A 35 5.13 -14.06 8.28
CA ARG A 35 3.95 -14.17 9.15
C ARG A 35 3.44 -15.60 9.17
N THR A 36 3.22 -16.13 10.37
CA THR A 36 2.60 -17.45 10.55
C THR A 36 1.13 -17.40 10.16
N ARG A 37 0.71 -18.26 9.23
CA ARG A 37 -0.70 -18.39 8.85
C ARG A 37 -1.52 -18.90 10.05
N PRO A 38 -2.65 -18.26 10.39
CA PRO A 38 -3.57 -18.79 11.37
C PRO A 38 -4.07 -20.21 11.01
N TRP A 39 -4.37 -21.02 12.02
CA TRP A 39 -4.83 -22.41 11.81
C TRP A 39 -6.20 -22.49 11.11
N TRP A 40 -7.04 -21.47 11.30
CA TRP A 40 -8.38 -21.38 10.74
C TRP A 40 -8.40 -20.88 9.29
N PHE A 41 -7.33 -20.21 8.83
CA PHE A 41 -7.30 -19.59 7.51
C PHE A 41 -6.93 -20.62 6.42
N PRO A 42 -7.77 -20.81 5.39
CA PRO A 42 -7.52 -21.81 4.34
C PRO A 42 -6.36 -21.38 3.43
N VAL A 43 -5.46 -22.33 3.14
CA VAL A 43 -4.26 -22.08 2.31
C VAL A 43 -4.62 -21.69 0.87
N GLN A 44 -5.75 -22.14 0.35
CA GLN A 44 -6.19 -21.87 -1.02
C GLN A 44 -6.53 -20.39 -1.23
N GLU A 45 -7.01 -19.71 -0.19
CA GLU A 45 -7.37 -18.29 -0.23
C GLU A 45 -6.15 -17.37 -0.18
N LEU A 46 -4.93 -17.92 -0.06
CA LEU A 46 -3.67 -17.17 -0.18
C LEU A 46 -3.23 -16.88 -1.63
N ARG A 47 -3.88 -17.51 -2.63
CA ARG A 47 -3.38 -17.51 -4.02
C ARG A 47 -3.59 -16.19 -4.76
N ASP A 48 -4.71 -15.53 -4.51
CA ASP A 48 -5.14 -14.35 -5.26
C ASP A 48 -5.57 -13.25 -4.28
N PRO A 49 -4.60 -12.54 -3.68
CA PRO A 49 -4.90 -11.46 -2.77
C PRO A 49 -5.43 -10.24 -3.50
N LEU A 50 -6.36 -9.53 -2.84
CA LEU A 50 -6.74 -8.19 -3.24
C LEU A 50 -5.74 -7.19 -2.63
N VAL A 51 -5.13 -6.35 -3.45
CA VAL A 51 -4.19 -5.30 -3.00
C VAL A 51 -4.75 -3.91 -3.31
N PHE A 52 -4.60 -2.97 -2.38
CA PHE A 52 -4.86 -1.54 -2.61
C PHE A 52 -4.05 -0.68 -1.64
N TYR A 53 -4.01 0.64 -1.87
CA TYR A 53 -3.18 1.56 -1.09
C TYR A 53 -4.04 2.54 -0.29
N LEU A 54 -3.56 2.92 0.89
CA LEU A 54 -4.13 3.95 1.76
C LEU A 54 -3.02 4.85 2.30
N GLU A 55 -3.36 6.08 2.67
CA GLU A 55 -2.46 6.93 3.45
C GLU A 55 -2.18 6.29 4.82
N ALA A 56 -0.94 6.35 5.28
CA ALA A 56 -0.51 5.67 6.50
C ALA A 56 -1.29 6.14 7.73
N TRP A 57 -1.54 7.44 7.83
CA TRP A 57 -2.33 8.00 8.94
C TRP A 57 -3.79 7.51 8.94
N LEU A 58 -4.37 7.20 7.77
CA LEU A 58 -5.71 6.62 7.67
C LEU A 58 -5.70 5.18 8.15
N ALA A 59 -4.67 4.42 7.78
CA ALA A 59 -4.51 3.06 8.27
C ALA A 59 -4.33 3.02 9.79
N ASP A 60 -3.53 3.92 10.36
CA ASP A 60 -3.38 4.04 11.83
C ASP A 60 -4.69 4.43 12.51
N SER A 61 -5.49 5.30 11.87
CA SER A 61 -6.81 5.69 12.38
C SER A 61 -7.81 4.53 12.38
N ILE A 62 -7.74 3.64 11.38
CA ILE A 62 -8.64 2.49 11.22
C ILE A 62 -8.21 1.31 12.10
N PHE A 63 -6.93 0.97 12.06
CA PHE A 63 -6.40 -0.24 12.72
C PHE A 63 -5.92 0.01 14.14
N GLY A 64 -5.86 1.28 14.56
CA GLY A 64 -5.32 1.69 15.84
C GLY A 64 -3.79 1.64 15.89
N PRO A 65 -3.20 2.13 17.00
CA PRO A 65 -1.77 2.03 17.24
C PRO A 65 -1.32 0.57 17.21
N ASP A 66 -0.15 0.32 16.61
CA ASP A 66 0.43 -1.01 16.39
C ASP A 66 -0.49 -2.00 15.64
N ARG A 67 -1.58 -1.49 15.04
CA ARG A 67 -2.56 -2.24 14.27
C ARG A 67 -3.23 -3.35 15.09
N ALA A 68 -3.43 -3.09 16.38
CA ALA A 68 -3.90 -4.07 17.36
C ALA A 68 -5.27 -4.70 17.03
N ILE A 69 -6.12 -4.03 16.25
CA ILE A 69 -7.45 -4.54 15.89
C ILE A 69 -7.44 -5.54 14.73
N ILE A 70 -6.32 -5.66 13.99
CA ILE A 70 -6.24 -6.54 12.80
C ILE A 70 -6.62 -7.99 13.13
N PRO A 71 -6.09 -8.64 14.18
CA PRO A 71 -6.44 -10.04 14.48
C PRO A 71 -7.94 -10.24 14.73
N GLU A 72 -8.60 -9.29 15.40
CA GLU A 72 -10.04 -9.34 15.66
C GLU A 72 -10.83 -9.16 14.36
N MET A 73 -10.46 -8.17 13.54
CA MET A 73 -11.08 -7.96 12.24
C MET A 73 -10.94 -9.18 11.33
N GLU A 74 -9.74 -9.76 11.22
CA GLU A 74 -9.46 -10.95 10.44
C GLU A 74 -10.35 -12.12 10.86
N TRP A 75 -10.46 -12.36 12.17
CA TRP A 75 -11.33 -13.40 12.71
C TRP A 75 -12.81 -13.14 12.38
N MET A 76 -13.31 -11.93 12.59
CA MET A 76 -14.72 -11.61 12.36
C MET A 76 -15.12 -11.66 10.88
N SER A 77 -14.22 -11.22 10.00
CA SER A 77 -14.47 -11.13 8.57
C SER A 77 -14.01 -12.36 7.78
N GLN A 78 -13.31 -13.28 8.44
CA GLN A 78 -12.73 -14.49 7.85
C GLN A 78 -11.79 -14.16 6.67
N VAL A 79 -11.00 -13.10 6.80
CA VAL A 79 -9.91 -12.74 5.86
C VAL A 79 -8.58 -12.67 6.58
N LEU A 80 -7.48 -12.78 5.84
CA LEU A 80 -6.15 -12.41 6.33
C LEU A 80 -5.80 -11.03 5.78
N LEU A 81 -5.35 -10.13 6.65
CA LEU A 81 -4.98 -8.76 6.33
C LEU A 81 -3.49 -8.55 6.58
N THR A 82 -2.79 -7.98 5.60
CA THR A 82 -1.47 -7.38 5.84
C THR A 82 -1.53 -5.90 5.52
N VAL A 83 -0.75 -5.14 6.29
CA VAL A 83 -0.59 -3.70 6.13
C VAL A 83 0.90 -3.49 6.05
N ASP A 84 1.37 -2.98 4.94
CA ASP A 84 2.80 -2.90 4.65
C ASP A 84 3.15 -1.47 4.27
N ILE A 85 4.11 -0.88 4.97
CA ILE A 85 4.56 0.48 4.65
C ILE A 85 5.32 0.41 3.32
N VAL A 86 4.94 1.27 2.38
CA VAL A 86 5.56 1.39 1.05
C VAL A 86 6.21 2.76 0.87
N ASN A 87 7.27 2.80 0.06
CA ASN A 87 8.01 4.01 -0.30
C ASN A 87 8.60 4.77 0.91
N SER A 88 8.05 5.96 1.18
CA SER A 88 8.50 6.98 2.14
C SER A 88 7.85 6.89 3.53
N GLY A 89 6.87 6.01 3.72
CA GLY A 89 6.09 5.96 4.96
C GLY A 89 4.71 6.61 4.87
N ASP A 90 4.45 7.40 3.83
CA ASP A 90 3.19 8.15 3.69
C ASP A 90 2.03 7.28 3.21
N LEU A 91 2.34 6.16 2.54
CA LEU A 91 1.38 5.20 2.03
C LEU A 91 1.64 3.82 2.65
N VAL A 92 0.54 3.10 2.86
CA VAL A 92 0.56 1.68 3.18
C VAL A 92 -0.15 0.90 2.09
N GLU A 93 0.41 -0.25 1.78
CA GLU A 93 -0.23 -1.30 1.01
C GLU A 93 -1.10 -2.13 1.95
N ILE A 94 -2.36 -2.32 1.59
CA ILE A 94 -3.28 -3.23 2.26
C ILE A 94 -3.46 -4.44 1.35
N THR A 95 -3.12 -5.62 1.86
CA THR A 95 -3.34 -6.90 1.18
C THR A 95 -4.43 -7.67 1.92
N ILE A 96 -5.44 -8.13 1.19
CA ILE A 96 -6.55 -8.93 1.71
C ILE A 96 -6.52 -10.31 1.05
N PHE A 97 -6.23 -11.35 1.82
CA PHE A 97 -6.40 -12.74 1.41
C PHE A 97 -7.76 -13.24 1.85
N GLY A 98 -8.45 -13.95 0.98
CA GLY A 98 -9.79 -14.43 1.26
C GLY A 98 -10.53 -14.85 0.00
N ARG A 99 -11.81 -15.17 0.13
CA ARG A 99 -12.69 -15.36 -1.03
C ARG A 99 -12.93 -14.00 -1.73
N PRO A 100 -12.97 -13.94 -3.08
CA PRO A 100 -13.12 -12.69 -3.82
C PRO A 100 -14.30 -11.81 -3.39
N GLY A 101 -15.47 -12.41 -3.10
CA GLY A 101 -16.63 -11.67 -2.60
C GLY A 101 -16.42 -11.04 -1.22
N VAL A 102 -15.71 -11.76 -0.33
CA VAL A 102 -15.41 -11.27 1.03
C VAL A 102 -14.33 -10.20 0.98
N GLN A 103 -13.29 -10.37 0.15
CA GLN A 103 -12.25 -9.36 -0.08
C GLN A 103 -12.86 -8.01 -0.50
N ASN A 104 -13.75 -8.01 -1.49
CA ASN A 104 -14.41 -6.79 -1.98
C ASN A 104 -15.28 -6.12 -0.91
N ARG A 105 -15.93 -6.92 -0.07
CA ARG A 105 -16.73 -6.41 1.06
C ARG A 105 -15.83 -5.75 2.10
N VAL A 106 -14.74 -6.39 2.51
CA VAL A 106 -13.78 -5.83 3.47
C VAL A 106 -13.12 -4.57 2.90
N LYS A 107 -12.70 -4.57 1.64
CA LYS A 107 -12.18 -3.38 0.96
C LYS A 107 -13.16 -2.22 1.03
N SER A 108 -14.43 -2.46 0.70
CA SER A 108 -15.48 -1.43 0.73
C SER A 108 -15.67 -0.84 2.13
N VAL A 109 -15.63 -1.67 3.18
CA VAL A 109 -15.71 -1.21 4.58
C VAL A 109 -14.49 -0.35 4.93
N LEU A 110 -13.28 -0.82 4.61
CA LEU A 110 -12.04 -0.08 4.88
C LEU A 110 -12.02 1.29 4.18
N LEU A 111 -12.42 1.34 2.91
CA LEU A 111 -12.51 2.60 2.16
C LEU A 111 -13.59 3.54 2.71
N SER A 112 -14.70 2.98 3.22
CA SER A 112 -15.75 3.78 3.86
C SER A 112 -15.28 4.40 5.17
N LEU A 113 -14.55 3.64 6.00
CA LEU A 113 -13.93 4.15 7.23
C LEU A 113 -12.87 5.21 6.91
N ALA A 114 -12.03 4.96 5.90
CA ALA A 114 -11.05 5.94 5.45
C ALA A 114 -11.71 7.26 5.02
N SER A 115 -12.77 7.19 4.21
CA SER A 115 -13.54 8.38 3.80
C SER A 115 -14.18 9.11 4.98
N TRP A 116 -14.65 8.36 5.99
CA TRP A 116 -15.20 8.95 7.21
C TRP A 116 -14.11 9.73 7.97
N HIS A 117 -12.92 9.17 8.17
CA HIS A 117 -11.80 9.86 8.81
C HIS A 117 -11.33 11.09 8.04
N GLN A 118 -11.22 11.01 6.70
CA GLN A 118 -10.88 12.16 5.85
C GLN A 118 -11.86 13.33 6.04
N LYS A 119 -13.17 13.04 6.08
CA LYS A 119 -14.21 14.07 6.27
C LYS A 119 -14.18 14.71 7.65
N HIS A 120 -13.82 13.94 8.69
CA HIS A 120 -13.73 14.48 10.05
C HIS A 120 -12.52 15.40 10.18
N ARG A 121 -11.37 14.99 9.63
CA ARG A 121 -10.15 15.81 9.62
C ARG A 121 -10.31 17.12 8.83
N ALA A 122 -11.11 17.14 7.76
CA ALA A 122 -11.36 18.35 6.98
C ALA A 122 -12.34 19.35 7.66
N ARG A 123 -12.94 18.97 8.79
CA ARG A 123 -13.86 19.81 9.57
C ARG A 123 -13.20 20.40 10.82
N GLU A 124 -12.00 19.95 11.14
CA GLU A 124 -11.12 20.51 12.18
C GLU A 124 -10.23 21.60 11.58
#